data_AF-A0A418SCY5-F1
#
_entry.id   AF-A0A418SCY5-F1
#
_cell.length_a   1.000
_cell.length_b   1.000
_cell.length_c   1.000
_cell.angle_alpha   90.00
_cell.angle_beta   90.00
_cell.angle_gamma   90.00
#
_symmetry.space_group_name_H-M   'P 1'
#
loop_
_entity.id
_entity.type
_entity.pdbx_description
1 polymer ?
#
loop_
_entity_poly.entity_id
_entity_poly.type
_entity_poly.pdbx_seq_one_letter_code
_entity_poly.pdbx_strand_id
1 'polypeptide(L)'
;MTARRLAWLGGGLLSGALAATQAQAAPCVGAGYDRIFPGATDVVTGFADVPSPRFPGLWQEGRIGGYAYQIYANGEASVSDPAPEPAWEISVQCDSAAKTCAQTTEGTPPEPALRVAEQMGLCFTAPESVATSAEMPSPPAVVAPSTDGWALSPPPQTETTEVAEDLEVADDSDLVPPAPCGLATIEEGTPGVTFQRLLIAAGADPGPVDGLPGPRTRAALSEVLGEASANLASEDAIAALDSFLCAGNG
;
A
#
# COMPACT_ATOMS: atom_id res chain seq x y z
N MET A 1 -58.03 -28.72 56.74
CA MET A 1 -57.40 -29.37 55.57
C MET A 1 -56.96 -28.27 54.62
N THR A 2 -55.81 -27.64 54.86
CA THR A 2 -54.53 -27.82 54.11
C THR A 2 -54.72 -27.63 52.59
N ALA A 3 -54.49 -26.42 52.08
CA ALA A 3 -53.20 -25.89 51.59
C ALA A 3 -52.90 -26.26 50.12
N ARG A 4 -52.80 -25.23 49.25
CA ARG A 4 -51.57 -24.93 48.49
C ARG A 4 -51.76 -23.71 47.57
N ARG A 5 -51.02 -22.65 47.91
CA ARG A 5 -50.62 -21.58 47.00
C ARG A 5 -49.61 -22.16 46.01
N LEU A 6 -49.76 -21.91 44.71
CA LEU A 6 -48.65 -21.95 43.76
C LEU A 6 -48.46 -20.54 43.21
N ALA A 7 -47.44 -19.88 43.73
CA ALA A 7 -46.85 -18.69 43.15
C ALA A 7 -45.97 -19.12 41.98
N TRP A 8 -46.24 -18.58 40.79
CA TRP A 8 -45.38 -18.75 39.62
C TRP A 8 -44.48 -17.50 39.53
N LEU A 9 -43.25 -17.64 40.02
CA LEU A 9 -42.16 -16.69 39.79
C LEU A 9 -41.44 -17.15 38.51
N GLY A 10 -41.90 -16.66 37.36
CA GLY A 10 -41.21 -16.83 36.09
C GLY A 10 -40.24 -15.68 35.87
N GLY A 11 -38.95 -15.95 36.10
CA GLY A 11 -37.86 -14.97 35.99
C GLY A 11 -37.73 -14.41 34.58
N GLY A 12 -37.63 -13.08 34.49
CA GLY A 12 -37.21 -12.38 33.29
C GLY A 12 -35.72 -12.62 33.06
N LEU A 13 -35.39 -13.37 32.01
CA LEU A 13 -34.04 -13.44 31.45
C LEU A 13 -33.74 -12.09 30.80
N LEU A 14 -32.81 -11.33 31.41
CA LEU A 14 -32.14 -10.21 30.77
C LEU A 14 -31.33 -10.75 29.59
N SER A 15 -31.83 -10.57 28.37
CA SER A 15 -31.04 -10.69 27.15
C SER A 15 -30.12 -9.47 27.04
N GLY A 16 -28.92 -9.59 27.59
CA GLY A 16 -27.82 -8.65 27.33
C GLY A 16 -27.35 -8.80 25.89
N ALA A 17 -27.76 -7.89 25.01
CA ALA A 17 -27.20 -7.76 23.68
C ALA A 17 -25.76 -7.23 23.81
N LEU A 18 -24.79 -8.15 23.83
CA LEU A 18 -23.40 -7.83 23.55
C LEU A 18 -23.35 -7.39 22.08
N ALA A 19 -23.26 -6.09 21.84
CA ALA A 19 -22.90 -5.54 20.55
C ALA A 19 -21.44 -5.96 20.29
N ALA A 20 -21.27 -7.09 19.60
CA ALA A 20 -20.00 -7.43 18.99
C ALA A 20 -19.70 -6.32 17.97
N THR A 21 -18.73 -5.47 18.30
CA THR A 21 -18.07 -4.60 17.34
C THR A 21 -17.49 -5.51 16.26
N GLN A 22 -18.20 -5.64 15.14
CA GLN A 22 -17.68 -6.32 13.96
C GLN A 22 -16.49 -5.48 13.48
N ALA A 23 -15.28 -6.00 13.71
CA ALA A 23 -14.10 -5.53 13.02
C ALA A 23 -14.36 -5.81 11.55
N GLN A 24 -14.76 -4.79 10.79
CA GLN A 24 -15.01 -4.92 9.36
C GLN A 24 -13.69 -5.33 8.73
N ALA A 25 -13.63 -6.58 8.27
CA ALA A 25 -12.44 -7.08 7.62
C ALA A 25 -12.27 -6.34 6.30
N ALA A 26 -11.08 -5.76 6.13
CA ALA A 26 -10.80 -4.81 5.07
C ALA A 26 -10.96 -5.47 3.69
N PRO A 27 -11.49 -4.75 2.68
CA PRO A 27 -11.62 -5.27 1.34
C PRO A 27 -10.25 -5.67 0.76
N CYS A 28 -10.21 -6.76 0.00
CA CYS A 28 -8.96 -7.33 -0.53
C CYS A 28 -8.16 -6.34 -1.39
N VAL A 29 -8.89 -5.46 -2.05
CA VAL A 29 -8.39 -4.25 -2.70
C VAL A 29 -9.10 -3.10 -2.01
N GLY A 30 -8.34 -2.12 -1.53
CA GLY A 30 -8.91 -0.93 -0.89
C GLY A 30 -9.85 -0.21 -1.85
N ALA A 31 -10.77 0.62 -1.34
CA ALA A 31 -11.67 1.40 -2.18
C ALA A 31 -10.90 2.31 -3.17
N GLY A 32 -9.65 2.69 -2.82
CA GLY A 32 -8.74 3.44 -3.68
C GLY A 32 -7.72 2.59 -4.43
N TYR A 33 -7.83 1.25 -4.41
CA TYR A 33 -6.82 0.34 -4.96
C TYR A 33 -5.41 0.54 -4.36
N ASP A 34 -5.36 1.10 -3.15
CA ASP A 34 -4.17 1.35 -2.33
C ASP A 34 -3.62 0.06 -1.68
N ARG A 35 -4.45 -0.98 -1.63
CA ARG A 35 -4.07 -2.31 -1.15
C ARG A 35 -3.82 -3.26 -2.32
N ILE A 36 -2.71 -3.96 -2.24
CA ILE A 36 -2.31 -4.98 -3.22
C ILE A 36 -3.15 -6.25 -3.03
N PHE A 37 -3.61 -6.84 -4.13
CA PHE A 37 -4.29 -8.14 -4.09
C PHE A 37 -3.40 -9.22 -3.42
N PRO A 38 -3.90 -10.02 -2.47
CA PRO A 38 -3.08 -10.97 -1.73
C PRO A 38 -2.29 -11.94 -2.62
N GLY A 39 -0.97 -11.98 -2.45
CA GLY A 39 -0.08 -12.84 -3.25
C GLY A 39 0.27 -12.30 -4.64
N ALA A 40 -0.20 -11.10 -4.98
CA ALA A 40 0.19 -10.42 -6.21
C ALA A 40 1.59 -9.79 -6.11
N THR A 41 2.24 -9.69 -7.26
CA THR A 41 3.58 -9.16 -7.50
C THR A 41 3.55 -8.30 -8.76
N ASP A 42 4.55 -7.43 -8.95
CA ASP A 42 4.63 -6.50 -10.09
C ASP A 42 3.35 -5.69 -10.30
N VAL A 43 2.77 -5.23 -9.17
CA VAL A 43 1.44 -4.63 -9.17
C VAL A 43 1.50 -3.16 -9.54
N VAL A 44 0.70 -2.79 -10.52
CA VAL A 44 0.51 -1.42 -11.01
C VAL A 44 -0.96 -1.05 -10.85
N THR A 45 -1.21 0.14 -10.31
CA THR A 45 -2.56 0.72 -10.25
C THR A 45 -2.70 1.72 -11.39
N GLY A 46 -3.71 1.53 -12.22
CA GLY A 46 -4.06 2.42 -13.32
C GLY A 46 -5.30 3.25 -13.02
N PHE A 47 -5.40 4.40 -13.69
CA PHE A 47 -6.54 5.30 -13.62
C PHE A 47 -6.89 5.84 -15.00
N ALA A 48 -8.18 5.88 -15.33
CA ALA A 48 -8.72 6.51 -16.52
C ALA A 48 -9.68 7.64 -16.12
N ASP A 49 -9.34 8.86 -16.53
CA ASP A 49 -10.11 10.08 -16.24
C ASP A 49 -11.47 10.10 -16.94
N VAL A 50 -11.54 9.52 -18.15
CA VAL A 50 -12.79 9.38 -18.91
C VAL A 50 -13.20 7.91 -18.90
N PRO A 51 -14.25 7.53 -18.13
CA PRO A 51 -14.73 6.18 -18.10
C PRO A 51 -15.13 5.73 -19.50
N SER A 52 -14.60 4.59 -19.92
CA SER A 52 -14.97 3.93 -21.16
C SER A 52 -15.37 2.49 -20.87
N PRO A 53 -16.06 1.80 -21.79
CA PRO A 53 -16.39 0.39 -21.61
C PRO A 53 -15.16 -0.51 -21.37
N ARG A 54 -13.95 -0.06 -21.73
CA ARG A 54 -12.70 -0.79 -21.51
C ARG A 54 -11.96 -0.40 -20.23
N PHE A 55 -12.27 0.78 -19.67
CA PHE A 55 -11.56 1.34 -18.52
C PHE A 55 -12.57 2.06 -17.62
N PRO A 56 -13.14 1.38 -16.62
CA PRO A 56 -14.19 1.92 -15.75
C PRO A 56 -13.69 2.92 -14.70
N GLY A 57 -12.48 3.47 -14.86
CA GLY A 57 -11.86 4.40 -13.91
C GLY A 57 -10.59 3.81 -13.30
N LEU A 58 -10.70 3.22 -12.11
CA LEU A 58 -9.58 2.61 -11.38
C LEU A 58 -9.46 1.11 -11.66
N TRP A 59 -8.23 0.64 -11.87
CA TRP A 59 -7.93 -0.78 -11.93
C TRP A 59 -6.54 -1.06 -11.33
N GLN A 60 -6.32 -2.31 -10.96
CA GLN A 60 -5.01 -2.82 -10.59
C GLN A 60 -4.67 -4.02 -11.47
N GLU A 61 -3.43 -4.09 -11.92
CA GLU A 61 -2.91 -5.19 -12.73
C GLU A 61 -1.55 -5.65 -12.22
N GLY A 62 -1.17 -6.89 -12.54
CA GLY A 62 0.11 -7.43 -12.12
C GLY A 62 0.21 -8.93 -12.35
N ARG A 63 0.97 -9.61 -11.49
CA ARG A 63 1.17 -11.06 -11.55
C ARG A 63 0.80 -11.76 -10.26
N ILE A 64 0.12 -12.90 -10.35
CA ILE A 64 -0.19 -13.76 -9.20
C ILE A 64 0.03 -15.23 -9.56
N GLY A 65 0.90 -15.91 -8.82
CA GLY A 65 1.24 -17.32 -9.11
C GLY A 65 1.81 -17.55 -10.51
N GLY A 66 2.38 -16.52 -11.14
CA GLY A 66 2.88 -16.55 -12.53
C GLY A 66 1.87 -16.13 -13.60
N TYR A 67 0.60 -15.96 -13.26
CA TYR A 67 -0.47 -15.53 -14.17
C TYR A 67 -0.59 -14.01 -14.21
N ALA A 68 -0.98 -13.46 -15.36
CA ALA A 68 -1.38 -12.06 -15.42
C ALA A 68 -2.76 -11.90 -14.77
N TYR A 69 -2.98 -10.81 -14.04
CA TYR A 69 -4.32 -10.48 -13.54
C TYR A 69 -4.65 -9.00 -13.72
N GLN A 70 -5.94 -8.72 -13.81
CA GLN A 70 -6.51 -7.38 -13.75
C GLN A 70 -7.76 -7.39 -12.87
N ILE A 71 -7.96 -6.34 -12.08
CA ILE A 71 -9.11 -6.17 -11.19
C ILE A 71 -9.60 -4.72 -11.24
N TYR A 72 -10.91 -4.53 -11.39
CA TYR A 72 -11.54 -3.25 -11.67
C TYR A 72 -12.55 -2.84 -10.60
N ALA A 73 -12.69 -1.52 -10.38
CA ALA A 73 -13.57 -0.93 -9.37
C ALA A 73 -15.05 -1.30 -9.52
N ASN A 74 -15.47 -1.70 -10.72
CA ASN A 74 -16.85 -2.06 -11.04
C ASN A 74 -17.22 -3.51 -10.70
N GLY A 75 -16.31 -4.31 -10.13
CA GLY A 75 -16.58 -5.72 -9.82
C GLY A 75 -16.14 -6.70 -10.92
N GLU A 76 -15.41 -6.23 -11.93
CA GLU A 76 -14.81 -7.08 -12.96
C GLU A 76 -13.38 -7.45 -12.60
N ALA A 77 -12.96 -8.66 -12.94
CA ALA A 77 -11.58 -9.10 -12.85
C ALA A 77 -11.27 -10.14 -13.93
N SER A 78 -10.00 -10.30 -14.27
CA SER A 78 -9.52 -11.37 -15.14
C SER A 78 -8.20 -11.96 -14.65
N VAL A 79 -7.99 -13.23 -14.97
CA VAL A 79 -6.73 -13.96 -14.80
C VAL A 79 -6.44 -14.70 -16.09
N SER A 80 -5.23 -14.59 -16.60
CA SER A 80 -4.85 -15.17 -17.90
C SER A 80 -3.41 -15.67 -17.95
N ASP A 81 -3.12 -16.45 -18.99
CA ASP A 81 -1.74 -16.76 -19.38
C ASP A 81 -0.97 -15.45 -19.66
N PRO A 82 0.26 -15.27 -19.15
CA PRO A 82 1.01 -14.02 -19.33
C PRO A 82 1.56 -13.81 -20.75
N ALA A 83 1.34 -14.73 -21.69
CA ALA A 83 1.71 -14.56 -23.09
C ALA A 83 0.92 -13.42 -23.76
N PRO A 84 1.48 -12.76 -24.80
CA PRO A 84 0.78 -11.72 -25.56
C PRO A 84 -0.55 -12.19 -26.19
N GLU A 85 -0.62 -13.48 -26.52
CA GLU A 85 -1.83 -14.17 -26.97
C GLU A 85 -2.13 -15.28 -25.94
N PRO A 86 -2.98 -15.00 -24.95
CA PRO A 86 -3.20 -15.94 -23.85
C PRO A 86 -3.87 -17.20 -24.36
N ALA A 87 -3.30 -18.37 -24.04
CA ALA A 87 -3.90 -19.66 -24.39
C ALA A 87 -5.21 -19.95 -23.64
N TRP A 88 -5.45 -19.22 -22.53
CA TRP A 88 -6.64 -19.30 -21.71
C TRP A 88 -6.82 -17.98 -20.94
N GLU A 89 -8.08 -17.68 -20.61
CA GLU A 89 -8.46 -16.55 -19.78
C GLU A 89 -9.66 -16.93 -18.92
N ILE A 90 -9.70 -16.41 -17.70
CA ILE A 90 -10.83 -16.49 -16.80
C ILE A 90 -11.29 -15.07 -16.52
N SER A 91 -12.54 -14.75 -16.84
CA SER A 91 -13.16 -13.47 -16.50
C SER A 91 -14.17 -13.66 -15.37
N VAL A 92 -14.16 -12.77 -14.39
CA VAL A 92 -15.04 -12.76 -13.22
C VAL A 92 -15.80 -11.44 -13.23
N GLN A 93 -17.12 -11.51 -13.09
CA GLN A 93 -17.97 -10.33 -12.98
C GLN A 93 -18.91 -10.48 -11.80
N CYS A 94 -18.83 -9.55 -10.86
CA CYS A 94 -19.55 -9.61 -9.60
C CYS A 94 -20.57 -8.47 -9.50
N ASP A 95 -21.79 -8.82 -9.10
CA ASP A 95 -22.80 -7.88 -8.65
C ASP A 95 -22.66 -7.72 -7.13
N SER A 96 -22.17 -6.55 -6.73
CA SER A 96 -21.94 -6.23 -5.32
C SER A 96 -23.23 -6.05 -4.51
N ALA A 97 -24.35 -5.69 -5.16
CA ALA A 97 -25.66 -5.56 -4.54
C ALA A 97 -26.32 -6.92 -4.35
N ALA A 98 -26.23 -7.80 -5.37
CA ALA A 98 -26.75 -9.16 -5.29
C ALA A 98 -25.82 -10.13 -4.53
N LYS A 99 -24.56 -9.73 -4.28
CA LYS A 99 -23.53 -10.57 -3.65
C LYS A 99 -23.30 -11.88 -4.42
N THR A 100 -23.32 -11.80 -5.74
CA THR A 100 -23.09 -12.95 -6.63
C THR A 100 -22.04 -12.62 -7.67
N CYS A 101 -21.30 -13.64 -8.10
CA CYS A 101 -20.33 -13.51 -9.19
C CYS A 101 -20.63 -14.55 -10.27
N ALA A 102 -20.44 -14.15 -11.52
CA ALA A 102 -20.38 -15.04 -12.66
C ALA A 102 -18.92 -15.16 -13.12
N GLN A 103 -18.50 -16.38 -13.45
CA GLN A 103 -17.19 -16.66 -14.01
C GLN A 103 -17.36 -17.24 -15.42
N THR A 104 -16.63 -16.69 -16.37
CA THR A 104 -16.52 -17.21 -17.74
C THR A 104 -15.10 -17.68 -17.97
N THR A 105 -14.93 -18.75 -18.72
CA THR A 105 -13.61 -19.34 -18.98
C THR A 105 -13.46 -19.63 -20.45
N GLU A 106 -12.35 -19.16 -21.01
CA GLU A 106 -11.92 -19.42 -22.37
C GLU A 106 -10.63 -20.25 -22.35
N GLY A 107 -10.55 -21.28 -23.19
CA GLY A 107 -9.40 -22.20 -23.22
C GLY A 107 -9.42 -23.26 -22.10
N THR A 108 -8.24 -23.66 -21.61
CA THR A 108 -8.08 -24.68 -20.56
C THR A 108 -7.13 -24.14 -19.48
N PRO A 109 -7.65 -23.36 -18.51
CA PRO A 109 -6.82 -22.80 -17.45
C PRO A 109 -6.32 -23.89 -16.50
N PRO A 110 -5.14 -23.72 -15.89
CA PRO A 110 -4.65 -24.62 -14.86
C PRO A 110 -5.47 -24.44 -13.56
N GLU A 111 -5.61 -25.52 -12.79
CA GLU A 111 -6.41 -25.52 -11.55
C GLU A 111 -6.02 -24.41 -10.54
N PRO A 112 -4.73 -24.06 -10.34
CA PRO A 112 -4.38 -22.94 -9.48
C PRO A 112 -4.94 -21.59 -9.96
N ALA A 113 -5.11 -21.37 -11.27
CA ALA A 113 -5.69 -20.13 -11.79
C ALA A 113 -7.20 -20.03 -11.49
N LEU A 114 -7.91 -21.15 -11.52
CA LEU A 114 -9.32 -21.20 -11.11
C LEU A 114 -9.51 -20.77 -9.64
N ARG A 115 -8.59 -21.19 -8.75
CA ARG A 115 -8.61 -20.74 -7.34
C ARG A 115 -8.35 -19.24 -7.19
N VAL A 116 -7.47 -18.66 -8.01
CA VAL A 116 -7.24 -17.21 -8.00
C VAL A 116 -8.51 -16.47 -8.42
N ALA A 117 -9.19 -16.93 -9.48
CA ALA A 117 -10.45 -16.33 -9.93
C ALA A 117 -11.55 -16.42 -8.86
N GLU A 118 -11.66 -17.56 -8.15
CA GLU A 118 -12.58 -17.71 -7.02
C GLU A 118 -12.26 -16.72 -5.89
N GLN A 119 -10.98 -16.55 -5.55
CA GLN A 119 -10.54 -15.54 -4.57
C GLN A 119 -10.92 -14.12 -4.99
N MET A 120 -10.78 -13.77 -6.27
CA MET A 120 -11.24 -12.48 -6.80
C MET A 120 -12.75 -12.29 -6.62
N GLY A 121 -13.55 -13.32 -6.89
CA GLY A 121 -15.00 -13.28 -6.65
C GLY A 121 -15.36 -13.08 -5.17
N LEU A 122 -14.66 -13.77 -4.28
CA LEU A 122 -14.81 -13.59 -2.83
C LEU A 122 -14.44 -12.18 -2.38
N CYS A 123 -13.42 -11.57 -3.00
CA CYS A 123 -13.03 -10.21 -2.69
C CYS A 123 -14.10 -9.16 -2.97
N PHE A 124 -14.91 -9.35 -4.01
CA PHE A 124 -16.01 -8.45 -4.33
C PHE A 124 -17.28 -8.69 -3.50
N THR A 125 -17.57 -9.95 -3.17
CA THR A 125 -18.84 -10.33 -2.53
C THR A 125 -18.74 -10.43 -1.02
N ALA A 126 -17.63 -10.94 -0.50
CA ALA A 126 -17.38 -11.17 0.92
C ALA A 126 -15.96 -10.73 1.30
N PRO A 127 -15.62 -9.43 1.17
CA PRO A 127 -14.29 -8.90 1.48
C PRO A 127 -13.80 -9.32 2.88
N GLU A 128 -14.73 -9.53 3.81
CA GLU A 128 -14.44 -9.91 5.18
C GLU A 128 -13.90 -11.34 5.34
N SER A 129 -14.19 -12.23 4.39
CA SER A 129 -13.83 -13.65 4.46
C SER A 129 -12.40 -13.95 4.01
N VAL A 130 -11.82 -13.10 3.15
CA VAL A 130 -10.51 -13.34 2.52
C VAL A 130 -9.35 -12.96 3.46
N ALA A 131 -9.55 -11.96 4.33
CA ALA A 131 -8.54 -11.53 5.31
C ALA A 131 -8.12 -12.65 6.28
N THR A 132 -8.99 -13.65 6.52
CA THR A 132 -8.71 -14.76 7.45
C THR A 132 -7.84 -15.86 6.83
N SER A 133 -7.82 -16.02 5.51
CA SER A 133 -7.01 -17.08 4.87
C SER A 133 -5.57 -16.68 4.55
N ALA A 134 -5.21 -15.40 4.67
CA ALA A 134 -3.84 -14.91 4.50
C ALA A 134 -3.00 -15.00 5.78
N GLU A 135 -3.46 -15.73 6.81
CA GLU A 135 -2.57 -16.20 7.86
C GLU A 135 -1.67 -17.28 7.25
N MET A 136 -0.56 -16.81 6.67
CA MET A 136 0.55 -17.66 6.27
C MET A 136 0.81 -18.64 7.42
N PRO A 137 1.02 -19.95 7.13
CA PRO A 137 1.57 -20.82 8.15
C PRO A 137 2.85 -20.14 8.65
N SER A 138 2.88 -19.80 9.94
CA SER A 138 4.11 -19.38 10.60
C SER A 138 5.20 -20.32 10.11
N PRO A 139 6.34 -19.81 9.61
CA PRO A 139 7.44 -20.67 9.22
C PRO A 139 7.64 -21.66 10.36
N PRO A 140 7.71 -22.98 10.08
CA PRO A 140 7.88 -23.96 11.14
C PRO A 140 9.06 -23.45 11.96
N ALA A 141 8.83 -23.23 13.26
CA ALA A 141 9.86 -22.73 14.16
C ALA A 141 11.12 -23.51 13.82
N VAL A 142 12.07 -22.84 13.18
CA VAL A 142 13.35 -23.45 12.85
C VAL A 142 13.96 -23.65 14.21
N VAL A 143 13.78 -24.85 14.74
CA VAL A 143 14.52 -25.32 15.90
C VAL A 143 15.96 -25.20 15.44
N ALA A 144 16.60 -24.11 15.87
CA ALA A 144 18.01 -23.92 15.64
C ALA A 144 18.68 -25.22 16.08
N PRO A 145 19.43 -25.91 15.20
CA PRO A 145 20.22 -27.03 15.66
C PRO A 145 21.12 -26.50 16.78
N SER A 146 21.12 -27.16 17.93
CA SER A 146 22.11 -26.90 18.98
C SER A 146 23.48 -26.94 18.34
N THR A 147 24.09 -25.76 18.19
CA THR A 147 25.49 -25.64 17.82
C THR A 147 26.30 -26.02 19.05
N ASP A 148 26.49 -27.32 19.23
CA ASP A 148 27.56 -27.85 20.05
C ASP A 148 28.90 -27.47 19.40
N GLY A 149 29.55 -26.49 20.02
CA GLY A 149 31.00 -26.48 20.17
C GLY A 149 31.85 -26.28 18.92
N TRP A 150 31.80 -25.10 18.30
CA TRP A 150 32.98 -24.54 17.63
C TRP A 150 33.21 -23.11 18.13
N ALA A 151 34.03 -23.02 19.17
CA ALA A 151 34.59 -21.77 19.67
C ALA A 151 35.56 -21.23 18.62
N LEU A 152 35.10 -20.29 17.79
CA LEU A 152 35.98 -19.35 17.12
C LEU A 152 36.23 -18.19 18.08
N SER A 153 37.51 -18.00 18.42
CA SER A 153 37.98 -16.90 19.24
C SER A 153 37.44 -15.57 18.74
N PRO A 154 36.98 -14.68 19.64
CA PRO A 154 36.57 -13.34 19.26
C PRO A 154 37.78 -12.56 18.69
N PRO A 155 37.59 -11.69 17.67
CA PRO A 155 38.61 -10.70 17.34
C PRO A 155 38.82 -9.77 18.55
N PRO A 156 40.04 -9.23 18.72
CA PRO A 156 40.33 -8.32 19.82
C PRO A 156 39.41 -7.10 19.73
N GLN A 157 38.72 -6.83 20.83
CA GLN A 157 37.95 -5.61 21.02
C GLN A 157 38.94 -4.45 21.01
N THR A 158 38.84 -3.58 20.01
CA THR A 158 39.48 -2.27 20.06
C THR A 158 38.78 -1.49 21.16
N GLU A 159 39.48 -1.33 22.28
CA GLU A 159 39.10 -0.46 23.38
C GLU A 159 38.73 0.93 22.86
N THR A 160 37.45 1.26 22.98
CA THR A 160 36.98 2.65 22.95
C THR A 160 37.64 3.35 24.13
N THR A 161 38.73 4.05 23.84
CA THR A 161 39.48 4.83 24.82
C THR A 161 38.60 5.98 25.27
N GLU A 162 38.20 5.91 26.54
CA GLU A 162 37.66 6.99 27.33
C GLU A 162 38.79 8.02 27.55
N VAL A 163 38.90 9.01 26.66
CA VAL A 163 39.77 10.18 26.88
C VAL A 163 38.90 11.30 27.43
N ALA A 164 38.93 11.42 28.75
CA ALA A 164 38.58 12.65 29.44
C ALA A 164 39.80 13.60 29.36
N GLU A 165 39.74 14.59 28.48
CA GLU A 165 40.60 15.78 28.54
C GLU A 165 39.74 17.05 28.41
N ASP A 166 39.42 17.57 29.58
CA ASP A 166 39.54 18.95 30.02
C ASP A 166 40.01 20.01 28.98
N LEU A 167 39.14 21.01 28.78
CA LEU A 167 39.40 22.42 28.40
C LEU A 167 40.09 22.72 27.06
N GLU A 168 39.30 23.21 26.10
CA GLU A 168 39.34 24.63 25.67
C GLU A 168 37.93 25.04 25.19
N VAL A 169 37.28 25.93 25.96
CA VAL A 169 36.04 26.60 25.54
C VAL A 169 36.43 27.64 24.51
N ALA A 170 36.57 27.20 23.26
CA ALA A 170 36.58 28.09 22.11
C ALA A 170 35.15 28.57 21.88
N ASP A 171 35.00 29.88 21.97
CA ASP A 171 33.87 30.69 21.59
C ASP A 171 33.23 30.19 20.28
N ASP A 172 32.10 29.49 20.38
CA ASP A 172 31.25 29.18 19.24
C ASP A 172 29.82 29.64 19.56
N SER A 173 29.66 30.96 19.57
CA SER A 173 28.37 31.63 19.68
C SER A 173 27.71 31.85 18.31
N ASP A 174 28.00 31.03 17.29
CA ASP A 174 27.45 31.24 15.94
C ASP A 174 26.99 29.98 15.18
N LEU A 175 26.81 28.81 15.83
CA LEU A 175 26.09 27.68 15.22
C LEU A 175 24.57 27.82 15.43
N VAL A 176 23.96 28.85 14.82
CA VAL A 176 22.54 28.78 14.51
C VAL A 176 22.37 27.58 13.57
N PRO A 177 21.60 26.53 13.94
CA PRO A 177 21.39 25.41 13.05
C PRO A 177 20.81 25.96 11.73
N PRO A 178 21.32 25.52 10.57
CA PRO A 178 20.81 26.02 9.30
C PRO A 178 19.30 25.85 9.27
N ALA A 179 18.59 26.91 8.86
CA ALA A 179 17.14 26.85 8.78
C ALA A 179 16.74 25.65 7.91
N PRO A 180 15.72 24.88 8.31
CA PRO A 180 15.27 23.75 7.50
C PRO A 180 14.86 24.27 6.12
N CYS A 181 15.26 23.55 5.08
CA CYS A 181 15.00 23.88 3.68
C CYS A 181 14.48 22.65 2.92
N GLY A 182 13.93 22.87 1.73
CA GLY A 182 13.49 21.79 0.84
C GLY A 182 12.55 20.79 1.51
N LEU A 183 12.89 19.51 1.41
CA LEU A 183 12.14 18.39 1.99
C LEU A 183 11.92 18.52 3.49
N ALA A 184 12.85 19.13 4.24
CA ALA A 184 12.72 19.29 5.69
C ALA A 184 11.60 20.26 6.12
N THR A 185 11.07 21.05 5.17
CA THR A 185 9.99 22.02 5.41
C THR A 185 8.61 21.55 4.96
N ILE A 186 8.54 20.39 4.30
CA ILE A 186 7.32 19.90 3.68
C ILE A 186 6.86 18.61 4.37
N GLU A 187 5.55 18.50 4.58
CA GLU A 187 4.92 17.29 5.10
C GLU A 187 5.11 16.11 4.11
N GLU A 188 5.54 14.96 4.63
CA GLU A 188 5.74 13.74 3.86
C GLU A 188 4.43 13.25 3.21
N GLY A 189 4.55 12.71 1.99
CA GLY A 189 3.43 12.17 1.21
C GLY A 189 3.91 11.24 0.11
N THR A 190 3.01 10.85 -0.80
CA THR A 190 3.42 10.11 -2.00
C THR A 190 4.41 10.96 -2.83
N PRO A 191 5.30 10.34 -3.64
CA PRO A 191 6.29 11.09 -4.42
C PRO A 191 5.68 12.21 -5.27
N GLY A 192 4.50 12.00 -5.87
CA GLY A 192 3.82 13.05 -6.64
C GLY A 192 3.34 14.22 -5.78
N VAL A 193 2.83 13.96 -4.57
CA VAL A 193 2.38 15.00 -3.64
C VAL A 193 3.56 15.84 -3.15
N THR A 194 4.66 15.17 -2.75
CA THR A 194 5.90 15.82 -2.32
C THR A 194 6.47 16.71 -3.43
N PHE A 195 6.51 16.20 -4.66
CA PHE A 195 6.95 16.94 -5.84
C PHE A 195 6.11 18.22 -6.06
N GLN A 196 4.78 18.12 -6.08
CA GLN A 196 3.90 19.28 -6.25
C GLN A 196 4.07 20.30 -5.11
N ARG A 197 4.19 19.86 -3.86
CA ARG A 197 4.43 20.74 -2.71
C ARG A 197 5.77 21.46 -2.79
N LEU A 198 6.84 20.79 -3.23
CA LEU A 198 8.15 21.43 -3.43
C LEU A 198 8.11 22.52 -4.51
N LEU A 199 7.34 22.31 -5.58
CA LEU A 199 7.14 23.35 -6.60
C LEU A 199 6.43 24.58 -6.03
N ILE A 200 5.42 24.39 -5.17
CA ILE A 200 4.74 25.49 -4.46
C ILE A 200 5.73 26.22 -3.54
N ALA A 201 6.57 25.48 -2.81
CA ALA A 201 7.61 26.08 -1.97
C ALA A 201 8.66 26.86 -2.77
N ALA A 202 8.93 26.44 -4.02
CA ALA A 202 9.78 27.17 -4.97
C ALA A 202 9.07 28.37 -5.64
N GLY A 203 7.78 28.59 -5.35
CA GLY A 203 7.00 29.71 -5.87
C GLY A 203 6.31 29.46 -7.22
N ALA A 204 6.32 28.22 -7.72
CA ALA A 204 5.65 27.85 -8.98
C ALA A 204 4.24 27.28 -8.73
N ASP A 205 3.40 27.27 -9.78
CA ASP A 205 2.04 26.72 -9.72
C ASP A 205 1.94 25.37 -10.47
N PRO A 206 2.04 24.23 -9.77
CA PRO A 206 1.90 22.91 -10.38
C PRO A 206 0.45 22.54 -10.71
N GLY A 207 -0.54 23.35 -10.30
CA GLY A 207 -1.95 22.97 -10.26
C GLY A 207 -2.36 22.33 -8.91
N PRO A 208 -3.43 21.52 -8.89
CA PRO A 208 -3.89 20.82 -7.69
C PRO A 208 -2.81 19.90 -7.10
N VAL A 209 -2.76 19.79 -5.76
CA VAL A 209 -1.91 18.82 -5.06
C VAL A 209 -2.69 17.50 -4.94
N ASP A 210 -2.67 16.70 -5.99
CA ASP A 210 -3.41 15.44 -6.14
C ASP A 210 -2.49 14.20 -6.20
N GLY A 211 -1.16 14.42 -6.25
CA GLY A 211 -0.18 13.34 -6.36
C GLY A 211 0.06 12.83 -7.77
N LEU A 212 -0.55 13.42 -8.80
CA LEU A 212 -0.42 13.02 -10.19
C LEU A 212 0.29 14.12 -11.01
N PRO A 213 1.59 13.98 -11.36
CA PRO A 213 2.32 14.99 -12.11
C PRO A 213 1.80 15.13 -13.55
N GLY A 214 0.94 16.12 -13.78
CA GLY A 214 0.37 16.42 -15.09
C GLY A 214 1.18 17.47 -15.89
N PRO A 215 0.68 17.88 -17.08
CA PRO A 215 1.34 18.87 -17.93
C PRO A 215 1.65 20.21 -17.21
N ARG A 216 0.78 20.66 -16.31
CA ARG A 216 1.01 21.87 -15.50
C ARG A 216 2.17 21.71 -14.53
N THR A 217 2.24 20.57 -13.84
CA THR A 217 3.36 20.24 -12.94
C THR A 217 4.69 20.20 -13.70
N ARG A 218 4.71 19.66 -14.93
CA ARG A 218 5.90 19.64 -15.78
C ARG A 218 6.32 21.03 -16.26
N ALA A 219 5.35 21.87 -16.62
CA ALA A 219 5.61 23.26 -16.98
C ALA A 219 6.20 24.05 -15.79
N ALA A 220 5.62 23.89 -14.59
CA ALA A 220 6.12 24.49 -13.36
C ALA A 220 7.55 24.02 -13.02
N LEU A 221 7.86 22.74 -13.21
CA LEU A 221 9.22 22.23 -13.04
C LEU A 221 10.22 22.91 -13.99
N SER A 222 9.81 23.08 -15.25
CA SER A 222 10.63 23.73 -16.27
C SER A 222 10.84 25.22 -15.99
N GLU A 223 9.88 25.89 -15.37
CA GLU A 223 10.00 27.27 -14.90
C GLU A 223 11.05 27.42 -13.79
N VAL A 224 11.09 26.47 -12.85
CA VAL A 224 12.00 26.51 -11.69
C VAL A 224 13.41 26.05 -12.06
N LEU A 225 13.56 24.93 -12.77
CA LEU A 225 14.85 24.27 -13.02
C LEU A 225 15.32 24.33 -14.48
N GLY A 226 14.52 24.92 -15.37
CA GLY A 226 14.80 25.02 -16.81
C GLY A 226 14.27 23.84 -17.63
N GLU A 227 14.16 24.03 -18.95
CA GLU A 227 13.55 23.09 -19.91
C GLU A 227 14.12 21.66 -19.88
N ALA A 228 15.39 21.49 -19.53
CA ALA A 228 16.02 20.17 -19.43
C ALA A 228 15.38 19.27 -18.37
N SER A 229 14.69 19.86 -17.39
CA SER A 229 14.06 19.17 -16.26
C SER A 229 12.65 18.64 -16.57
N ALA A 230 12.01 19.08 -17.67
CA ALA A 230 10.60 18.80 -17.99
C ALA A 230 10.24 17.31 -17.93
N ASN A 231 11.18 16.43 -18.30
CA ASN A 231 10.98 14.99 -18.46
C ASN A 231 11.59 14.15 -17.33
N LEU A 232 12.06 14.74 -16.23
CA LEU A 232 12.64 13.97 -15.11
C LEU A 232 11.62 13.00 -14.50
N ALA A 233 12.06 11.87 -13.98
CA ALA A 233 11.20 11.06 -13.12
C ALA A 233 10.84 11.87 -11.85
N SER A 234 9.72 11.56 -11.20
CA SER A 234 9.27 12.32 -10.02
C SER A 234 10.31 12.33 -8.90
N GLU A 235 11.02 11.22 -8.70
CA GLU A 235 12.06 11.07 -7.68
C GLU A 235 13.28 11.96 -7.98
N ASP A 236 13.74 11.97 -9.25
CA ASP A 236 14.84 12.84 -9.70
C ASP A 236 14.46 14.32 -9.61
N ALA A 237 13.22 14.66 -9.96
CA ALA A 237 12.70 16.02 -9.86
C ALA A 237 12.63 16.51 -8.39
N ILE A 238 12.23 15.63 -7.46
CA ILE A 238 12.25 15.91 -6.02
C ILE A 238 13.67 16.24 -5.56
N ALA A 239 14.65 15.40 -5.88
CA ALA A 239 16.05 15.61 -5.47
C ALA A 239 16.62 16.93 -6.04
N ALA A 240 16.28 17.26 -7.28
CA ALA A 240 16.72 18.50 -7.92
C ALA A 240 16.08 19.75 -7.30
N LEU A 241 14.78 19.69 -6.97
CA LEU A 241 14.08 20.80 -6.28
C LEU A 241 14.56 20.99 -4.85
N ASP A 242 14.81 19.91 -4.12
CA ASP A 242 15.38 19.96 -2.77
C ASP A 242 16.72 20.68 -2.77
N SER A 243 17.60 20.29 -3.70
CA SER A 243 18.89 20.95 -3.91
C SER A 243 18.74 22.44 -4.27
N PHE A 244 17.79 22.79 -5.14
CA PHE A 244 17.52 24.17 -5.54
C PHE A 244 17.06 25.04 -4.37
N LEU A 245 16.10 24.55 -3.58
CA LEU A 245 15.54 25.26 -2.43
C LEU A 245 16.55 25.44 -1.30
N CYS A 246 17.43 24.46 -1.11
CA CYS A 246 18.48 24.52 -0.10
C CYS A 246 19.68 25.37 -0.54
N ALA A 247 19.98 25.46 -1.85
CA ALA A 247 21.06 26.31 -2.36
C ALA A 247 20.76 27.82 -2.23
N GLY A 248 19.49 28.21 -2.19
CA GLY A 248 19.07 29.62 -2.06
C GLY A 248 19.05 30.17 -0.63
N ASN A 249 19.19 29.31 0.39
CA ASN A 249 19.11 29.65 1.81
C ASN A 249 20.45 29.52 2.57
N GLY A 250 21.56 29.33 1.85
CA GLY A 250 22.92 29.21 2.39
C GLY A 250 23.75 30.48 2.28
#